data_AF-A0A2X6V010-F1
#
_entry.id   AF-A0A2X6V010-F1
#
_cell.length_a   1.000
_cell.length_b   1.000
_cell.length_c   1.000
_cell.angle_alpha   90.00
_cell.angle_beta   90.00
_cell.angle_gamma   90.00
#
_symmetry.space_group_name_H-M   'P 1'
#
loop_
_entity.id
_entity.type
_entity.pdbx_description
1 polymer ?
#
loop_
_entity_poly.entity_id
_entity_poly.type
_entity_poly.pdbx_seq_one_letter_code
_entity_poly.pdbx_strand_id
1 'polypeptide(L)' 'MIDLTERYEVIKSVCENLKLQTKPKLRIKNQHQVITSHKPKVRRIPSWCIDRVPADAQLIGESGSYTYILH' A
#
# COMPACT_ATOMS: atom_id res chain seq x y z
N MET A 1 22.95 23.19 -30.26
CA MET A 1 22.86 21.72 -30.27
C MET A 1 23.79 21.21 -29.20
N ILE A 2 23.28 20.46 -28.22
CA ILE A 2 24.16 19.79 -27.25
C ILE A 2 24.90 18.68 -28.00
N ASP A 3 26.21 18.62 -27.80
CA ASP A 3 27.09 17.66 -28.45
C ASP A 3 26.73 16.23 -28.00
N LEU A 4 26.75 15.29 -28.96
CA LEU A 4 26.33 13.91 -28.70
C LEU A 4 27.28 13.22 -27.71
N THR A 5 28.55 13.63 -27.74
CA THR A 5 29.61 13.17 -26.85
C THR A 5 29.34 13.59 -25.40
N GLU A 6 29.02 14.87 -25.19
CA GLU A 6 28.67 15.40 -23.86
C GLU A 6 27.47 14.65 -23.25
N ARG A 7 26.44 14.34 -24.06
CA ARG A 7 25.29 13.55 -23.58
C ARG A 7 25.69 12.16 -23.14
N TYR A 8 26.57 11.52 -23.90
CA TYR A 8 27.01 10.17 -23.60
C TYR A 8 27.82 10.12 -22.29
N GLU A 9 28.70 11.09 -22.06
CA GLU A 9 29.49 11.19 -20.84
C GLU A 9 28.63 11.45 -19.60
N VAL A 10 27.63 12.34 -19.72
CA VAL A 10 26.66 12.60 -18.67
C VAL A 10 25.86 11.33 -18.34
N ILE A 11 25.32 10.63 -19.35
CA ILE A 11 24.59 9.38 -19.12
C ILE A 11 25.48 8.33 -18.44
N LYS A 12 26.72 8.19 -18.91
CA LYS A 12 27.67 7.22 -18.35
C LYS A 12 27.98 7.51 -16.88
N SER A 13 28.25 8.76 -16.52
CA SER A 13 28.52 9.16 -15.13
C SER A 13 27.32 8.93 -14.21
N VAL A 14 26.11 9.24 -14.67
CA VAL A 14 24.86 8.99 -13.93
C VAL A 14 24.68 7.49 -13.70
N CYS A 15 24.91 6.65 -14.70
CA CYS A 15 24.79 5.21 -14.57
C CYS A 15 25.80 4.61 -13.57
N GLU A 16 27.05 5.06 -13.56
CA GLU A 16 28.05 4.61 -12.58
C GLU A 16 27.67 5.05 -11.16
N ASN A 17 27.20 6.27 -10.98
CA ASN A 17 26.73 6.76 -9.69
C ASN A 17 25.51 5.97 -9.17
N LEU A 18 24.59 5.57 -10.04
CA LEU A 18 23.44 4.74 -9.68
C LEU A 18 23.84 3.32 -9.25
N LYS A 19 24.89 2.73 -9.84
CA LYS A 19 25.42 1.43 -9.41
C LYS A 19 26.02 1.47 -8.00
N LEU A 20 26.62 2.60 -7.63
CA LEU A 20 27.22 2.81 -6.31
C LEU A 20 26.18 3.09 -5.21
N GLN A 21 24.92 3.36 -5.57
CA GLN A 21 23.86 3.51 -4.58
C GLN A 21 23.59 2.18 -3.88
N THR A 22 23.78 2.15 -2.56
CA THR A 22 23.32 1.04 -1.73
C THR A 22 21.80 0.97 -1.83
N LYS A 23 21.29 -0.18 -2.28
CA LYS A 23 19.84 -0.38 -2.43
C LYS A 23 19.17 0.02 -1.11
N PRO A 24 18.24 1.00 -1.09
CA PRO A 24 17.55 1.35 0.13
C PRO A 24 16.87 0.08 0.64
N LYS A 25 17.17 -0.28 1.91
CA LYS A 25 16.54 -1.41 2.58
C LYS A 25 15.03 -1.23 2.43
N LEU A 26 14.37 -2.15 1.73
CA LEU A 26 12.91 -2.12 1.53
C LEU A 26 12.29 -1.81 2.89
N ARG A 27 11.71 -0.60 3.02
CA ARG A 27 11.36 0.03 4.31
C ARG A 27 10.29 -0.75 5.07
N ILE A 28 9.73 -1.75 4.41
CA ILE A 28 8.70 -2.64 4.89
C ILE A 28 9.26 -4.04 4.65
N LYS A 29 10.05 -4.58 5.59
CA LYS A 29 10.14 -6.03 5.70
C LYS A 29 8.69 -6.51 5.74
N ASN A 30 8.36 -7.50 4.91
CA ASN A 30 7.11 -8.26 4.87
C ASN A 30 6.64 -8.66 6.28
N GLN A 31 6.12 -7.72 7.06
CA GLN A 31 5.38 -7.98 8.28
C GLN A 31 3.96 -8.35 7.83
N HIS A 32 3.86 -9.43 7.06
CA HIS A 32 2.64 -10.22 7.02
C HIS A 32 2.54 -10.86 8.40
N GLN A 33 2.12 -10.07 9.40
CA GLN A 33 1.68 -10.63 10.66
C GLN A 33 0.45 -11.46 10.31
N VAL A 34 0.63 -12.78 10.24
CA VAL A 34 -0.47 -13.72 10.13
C VAL A 34 -1.28 -13.51 11.41
N ILE A 35 -2.44 -12.87 11.27
CA ILE A 35 -3.35 -12.66 12.39
C ILE A 35 -3.92 -14.05 12.73
N THR A 36 -3.36 -14.69 13.75
CA THR A 36 -3.76 -16.03 14.22
C THR A 36 -4.98 -16.01 15.12
N SER A 37 -5.51 -14.83 15.47
CA SER A 37 -6.69 -14.73 16.32
C SER A 37 -7.96 -15.02 15.53
N HIS A 38 -8.72 -16.01 15.98
CA HIS A 38 -10.08 -16.31 15.52
C HIS A 38 -11.12 -15.32 16.08
N LYS A 39 -10.68 -14.11 16.46
CA LYS A 39 -11.59 -13.10 16.99
C LYS A 39 -12.34 -12.47 15.82
N PRO A 40 -13.68 -12.33 15.92
CA PRO A 40 -14.46 -11.75 14.84
C PRO A 40 -13.98 -10.32 14.59
N LYS A 41 -13.80 -9.97 13.32
CA LYS A 41 -13.10 -8.75 12.93
C LYS A 41 -14.10 -7.67 12.63
N VAL A 42 -14.19 -6.67 13.52
CA VAL A 42 -15.00 -5.47 13.25
C VAL A 42 -14.26 -4.60 12.23
N ARG A 43 -14.92 -4.31 11.11
CA ARG A 43 -14.43 -3.39 10.08
C ARG A 43 -15.27 -2.12 10.08
N ARG A 44 -14.61 -0.97 9.99
CA ARG A 44 -15.26 0.32 9.76
C ARG A 44 -15.20 0.62 8.27
N ILE A 45 -16.35 0.67 7.61
CA ILE A 45 -16.47 0.91 6.17
C ILE A 45 -17.27 2.19 5.97
N PRO A 46 -16.88 3.10 5.07
CA PRO A 46 -17.70 4.27 4.76
C PRO A 46 -19.08 3.84 4.25
N SER A 47 -20.15 4.46 4.73
CA SER A 47 -21.53 4.03 4.42
C SER A 47 -21.84 4.12 2.93
N TRP A 48 -21.23 5.06 2.22
CA TRP A 48 -21.36 5.22 0.77
C TRP A 48 -20.64 4.14 -0.06
N CYS A 49 -19.84 3.27 0.58
CA CYS A 49 -19.20 2.13 -0.07
C CYS A 49 -20.00 0.82 0.09
N ILE A 50 -21.10 0.81 0.85
CA ILE A 50 -21.88 -0.41 1.12
C ILE A 50 -23.20 -0.34 0.36
N ASP A 51 -23.24 -1.01 -0.79
CA ASP A 51 -24.50 -1.20 -1.52
C ASP A 51 -25.36 -2.30 -0.87
N ARG A 52 -24.71 -3.34 -0.33
CA ARG A 52 -25.34 -4.44 0.40
C ARG A 52 -24.32 -5.10 1.33
N VAL A 53 -24.77 -5.49 2.53
CA VAL A 53 -23.94 -6.26 3.47
C VAL A 53 -23.84 -7.72 2.97
N PRO A 54 -22.64 -8.33 2.91
CA PRO A 54 -22.49 -9.72 2.50
C PRO A 54 -23.13 -10.68 3.52
N ALA A 55 -23.54 -11.87 3.07
CA ALA A 55 -24.37 -12.79 3.85
C ALA A 55 -23.68 -13.37 5.11
N ASP A 56 -22.35 -13.40 5.11
CA ASP A 56 -21.49 -13.85 6.19
C ASP A 56 -21.10 -12.73 7.17
N ALA A 57 -21.72 -11.54 7.04
CA ALA A 57 -21.40 -10.38 7.85
C ALA A 57 -22.65 -9.74 8.47
N GLN A 58 -22.47 -9.13 9.64
CA GLN A 58 -23.54 -8.47 10.39
C GLN A 58 -23.25 -6.98 10.56
N LEU A 59 -24.24 -6.15 10.29
CA LEU A 59 -24.19 -4.71 10.61
C LEU A 59 -24.37 -4.54 12.12
N ILE A 60 -23.33 -4.02 12.78
CA ILE A 60 -23.32 -3.84 14.25
C ILE A 60 -23.86 -2.46 14.62
N GLY A 61 -23.65 -1.47 13.76
CA GLY A 61 -24.13 -0.11 13.96
C GLY A 61 -23.59 0.86 12.93
N GLU A 62 -24.09 2.09 13.00
CA GLU A 62 -23.73 3.19 12.12
C GLU A 62 -23.27 4.40 12.93
N SER A 63 -22.21 5.07 12.49
CA SER A 63 -21.78 6.36 13.04
C SER A 63 -21.64 7.37 11.91
N GLY A 64 -22.72 8.08 11.60
CA GLY A 64 -22.74 9.10 10.55
C GLY A 64 -22.33 8.52 9.20
N SER A 65 -21.16 8.94 8.70
CA SER A 65 -20.62 8.53 7.39
C SER A 65 -19.99 7.13 7.35
N TYR A 66 -20.03 6.35 8.44
CA TYR A 66 -19.44 5.03 8.52
C TYR A 66 -20.40 3.99 9.09
N THR A 67 -20.27 2.77 8.58
CA THR A 67 -20.97 1.57 9.06
C THR A 67 -19.94 0.59 9.64
N TYR A 68 -20.31 -0.04 10.75
CA TYR A 68 -19.51 -1.08 11.39
C TYR A 68 -20.06 -2.45 11.03
N ILE A 69 -19.19 -3.30 10.47
CA ILE A 69 -19.54 -4.65 10.04
C ILE A 69 -18.71 -5.66 10.83
N LEU A 70 -19.39 -6.63 11.44
CA LEU A 70 -18.80 -7.84 12.00
C LEU A 70 -18.71 -8.88 10.90
N HIS A 71 -17.56 -9.54 10.81
CA HIS A 71 -17.37 -10.71 9.97
C HIS A 71 -16.91 -11.87 10.84
#